data_AF-A0AAW4XVK2-F1
#
_entry.id   AF-A0AAW4XVK2-F1
#
_cell.length_a   1.000
_cell.length_b   1.000
_cell.length_c   1.000
_cell.angle_alpha   90.00
_cell.angle_beta   90.00
_cell.angle_gamma   90.00
#
_symmetry.space_group_name_H-M   'P 1'
#
loop_
_entity.id
_entity.type
_entity.pdbx_description
1 polymer ?
#
loop_
_entity_poly.entity_id
_entity_poly.type
_entity_poly.pdbx_seq_one_letter_code
_entity_poly.pdbx_strand_id
1 'polypeptide(L)' 'MQWKNYIAAIADRGMTQKQLADEAGCGQPAISDLASGKTRDPRSSVGLALIRIGQRLGLDPADFSESCRSAA' A
#
# COMPACT_ATOMS: atom_id res chain seq x y z
N MET A 1 -1.42 1.39 9.65
CA MET A 1 -0.60 0.94 8.50
C MET A 1 0.10 2.12 7.87
N GLN A 2 1.36 1.96 7.51
CA GLN A 2 2.18 2.96 6.82
C GLN A 2 2.07 2.77 5.30
N TRP A 3 0.94 3.20 4.71
CA TRP A 3 0.64 3.02 3.28
C TRP A 3 1.72 3.56 2.36
N LYS A 4 2.31 4.71 2.70
CA LYS A 4 3.45 5.29 1.97
C LYS A 4 4.60 4.28 1.82
N ASN A 5 5.02 3.69 2.94
CA ASN A 5 6.13 2.74 2.97
C ASN A 5 5.76 1.43 2.26
N TYR A 6 4.52 0.99 2.42
CA TYR A 6 4.02 -0.21 1.76
C TYR A 6 3.98 -0.06 0.23
N ILE A 7 3.47 1.06 -0.28
CA ILE A 7 3.45 1.36 -1.71
C ILE A 7 4.87 1.55 -2.25
N ALA A 8 5.77 2.17 -1.48
CA ALA A 8 7.18 2.27 -1.86
C ALA A 8 7.85 0.89 -1.96
N ALA A 9 7.56 -0.03 -1.04
CA ALA A 9 8.06 -1.41 -1.09
C ALA A 9 7.50 -2.18 -2.29
N ILE A 10 6.22 -1.99 -2.64
CA ILE A 10 5.65 -2.55 -3.87
C ILE A 10 6.34 -1.97 -5.11
N ALA A 11 6.65 -0.68 -5.11
CA ALA A 11 7.34 -0.04 -6.22
C ALA A 11 8.78 -0.52 -6.40
N ASP A 12 9.48 -0.81 -5.30
CA ASP A 12 10.82 -1.41 -5.29
C ASP A 12 10.83 -2.82 -5.93
N ARG A 13 9.70 -3.53 -5.87
CA ARG A 13 9.50 -4.81 -6.58
C ARG A 13 9.23 -4.65 -8.08
N GLY A 14 9.29 -3.43 -8.62
CA GLY A 14 9.17 -3.13 -10.04
C GLY A 14 7.76 -2.77 -10.52
N MET A 15 6.80 -2.55 -9.62
CA MET A 15 5.46 -2.08 -10.01
C MET A 15 5.36 -0.55 -9.98
N THR A 16 4.86 0.03 -11.07
CA THR A 16 4.61 1.48 -11.14
C THR A 16 3.28 1.86 -10.47
N GLN A 17 3.15 3.12 -10.03
CA GLN A 17 1.89 3.63 -9.44
C GLN A 17 0.67 3.43 -10.35
N LYS A 18 0.86 3.52 -11.67
CA LYS A 18 -0.19 3.27 -12.66
C LYS A 18 -0.65 1.81 -12.63
N GLN A 19 0.29 0.86 -12.62
CA GLN A 19 -0.03 -0.56 -12.53
C GLN A 19 -0.70 -0.92 -11.20
N LEU A 20 -0.24 -0.33 -10.08
CA LEU A 20 -0.95 -0.50 -8.80
C LEU A 20 -2.38 0.04 -8.89
N ALA A 21 -2.59 1.19 -9.53
CA ALA A 21 -3.91 1.80 -9.65
C ALA A 21 -4.85 0.93 -10.49
N ASP A 22 -4.38 0.47 -11.64
CA ASP A 22 -5.10 -0.42 -12.55
C ASP A 22 -5.45 -1.75 -11.84
N GLU A 23 -4.49 -2.35 -11.12
CA GLU A 23 -4.71 -3.61 -10.41
C GLU A 23 -5.55 -3.46 -9.13
N ALA A 24 -5.46 -2.31 -8.45
CA ALA A 24 -6.28 -1.99 -7.29
C ALA A 24 -7.69 -1.50 -7.68
N GLY A 25 -7.97 -1.31 -8.98
CA GLY A 25 -9.26 -0.80 -9.48
C GLY A 25 -9.55 0.62 -9.03
N CYS A 26 -8.52 1.46 -8.89
CA CYS A 26 -8.65 2.85 -8.44
C CYS A 26 -7.92 3.82 -9.39
N GLY A 27 -8.20 5.11 -9.24
CA GLY A 27 -7.48 6.12 -10.01
C GLY A 27 -6.04 6.30 -9.53
N GLN A 28 -5.10 6.53 -10.45
CA GLN A 28 -3.71 6.89 -10.14
C GLN A 28 -3.57 8.05 -9.13
N PRO A 29 -4.45 9.08 -9.08
CA PRO A 29 -4.40 10.10 -8.03
C PRO A 29 -4.56 9.53 -6.62
N ALA A 30 -5.38 8.50 -6.43
CA ALA A 30 -5.58 7.88 -5.13
C ALA A 30 -4.31 7.16 -4.64
N ILE A 31 -3.61 6.46 -5.54
CA ILE A 31 -2.30 5.85 -5.24
C ILE A 31 -1.26 6.93 -4.91
N SER A 32 -1.24 8.04 -5.65
CA SER A 32 -0.33 9.16 -5.39
C SER A 32 -0.58 9.81 -4.02
N ASP A 33 -1.84 10.01 -3.63
CA ASP A 33 -2.20 10.56 -2.32
C ASP A 33 -1.81 9.61 -1.17
N LEU A 34 -1.90 8.29 -1.37
CA LEU A 34 -1.44 7.29 -0.40
C LEU A 34 0.09 7.22 -0.33
N ALA A 35 0.77 7.25 -1.48
CA ALA A 35 2.23 7.22 -1.58
C ALA A 35 2.88 8.48 -0.98
N SER A 36 2.22 9.64 -1.11
CA SER A 36 2.66 10.88 -0.47
C SER A 36 2.32 10.94 1.02
N GLY A 37 1.45 10.04 1.52
CA GLY A 37 0.96 10.04 2.90
C GLY A 37 -0.12 11.07 3.19
N LYS A 38 -0.64 11.76 2.16
CA LYS A 38 -1.77 12.69 2.27
C LYS A 38 -3.04 11.97 2.73
N THR A 39 -3.24 10.73 2.27
CA THR A 39 -4.31 9.85 2.72
C THR A 39 -3.74 8.78 3.64
N ARG A 40 -4.24 8.72 4.87
CA ARG A 40 -3.87 7.67 5.85
C ARG A 40 -4.90 6.55 5.92
N ASP A 41 -6.13 6.83 5.50
CA ASP A 41 -7.24 5.90 5.52
C ASP A 41 -7.87 5.79 4.12
N PRO A 42 -7.35 4.92 3.24
CA PRO A 42 -7.99 4.63 1.97
C PRO A 42 -9.33 3.91 2.19
N ARG A 43 -10.20 3.98 1.17
CA ARG A 43 -11.38 3.10 1.13
C ARG A 43 -10.97 1.64 1.33
N SER A 44 -11.77 0.91 2.10
CA SER A 44 -11.49 -0.50 2.47
C SER A 44 -11.24 -1.39 1.25
N SER A 45 -11.91 -1.13 0.12
CA SER A 45 -11.71 -1.86 -1.14
C SER A 45 -10.31 -1.66 -1.72
N VAL A 46 -9.82 -0.41 -1.75
CA VAL A 46 -8.49 -0.06 -2.27
C VAL A 46 -7.40 -0.60 -1.34
N GLY A 47 -7.57 -0.41 -0.03
CA GLY A 47 -6.63 -0.92 0.97
C GLY A 47 -6.47 -2.45 0.87
N LEU A 48 -7.58 -3.18 0.77
CA LEU A 48 -7.55 -4.64 0.61
C LEU A 48 -6.88 -5.09 -0.69
N ALA A 49 -7.14 -4.38 -1.80
CA ALA A 49 -6.52 -4.69 -3.08
C ALA A 49 -4.99 -4.48 -3.03
N LEU A 50 -4.53 -3.36 -2.45
CA LEU A 50 -3.11 -3.10 -2.23
C LEU A 50 -2.46 -4.18 -1.36
N ILE A 51 -3.13 -4.59 -0.28
CA ILE A 51 -2.64 -5.68 0.58
C ILE A 51 -2.43 -6.96 -0.24
N ARG A 52 -3.41 -7.35 -1.06
CA ARG A 52 -3.30 -8.53 -1.92
C ARG A 52 -2.15 -8.44 -2.92
N ILE A 53 -1.94 -7.26 -3.51
CA ILE A 53 -0.85 -7.02 -4.46
C ILE A 53 0.50 -7.21 -3.77
N GLY A 54 0.73 -6.56 -2.63
CA GLY A 54 2.00 -6.71 -1.92
C GLY A 54 2.22 -8.13 -1.41
N GLN A 55 1.18 -8.83 -0.95
CA GLN A 55 1.28 -10.25 -0.58
C GLN A 55 1.74 -11.13 -1.75
N ARG A 56 1.24 -10.89 -2.97
CA ARG A 56 1.71 -11.61 -4.17
C ARG A 56 3.19 -11.35 -4.47
N LEU A 57 3.69 -10.18 -4.09
CA LEU A 57 5.11 -9.80 -4.23
C LEU A 57 5.97 -10.25 -3.04
N GLY A 58 5.39 -10.96 -2.07
CA GLY A 58 6.09 -11.40 -0.85
C GLY A 58 6.30 -10.30 0.19
N LEU A 59 5.45 -9.27 0.19
CA LEU A 59 5.41 -8.24 1.22
C LEU A 59 4.32 -8.58 2.22
N ASP A 60 4.66 -8.63 3.51
CA ASP A 60 3.68 -8.85 4.55
C ASP A 60 3.11 -7.51 5.02
N PRO A 61 1.78 -7.28 4.94
CA PRO A 61 1.14 -6.08 5.47
C PRO A 61 1.42 -5.82 6.97
N ALA A 62 1.69 -6.86 7.75
CA ALA A 62 1.98 -6.75 9.18
C ALA A 62 3.29 -5.99 9.46
N ASP A 63 4.28 -6.07 8.57
CA ASP A 63 5.54 -5.32 8.70
C ASP A 63 5.34 -3.81 8.58
N PHE A 64 4.25 -3.39 7.95
CA PHE A 64 3.88 -1.99 7.75
C PHE A 64 2.77 -1.54 8.72
N SER A 65 2.38 -2.38 9.67
CA SER A 65 1.41 -2.04 10.73
C SER A 65 2.13 -1.44 11.94
N GLU A 66 2.21 -0.11 12.00
CA GLU A 66 2.94 0.63 13.04
C GLU A 66 2.20 0.71 14.40
N SER A 67 1.37 -0.25 14.78
CA SER A 67 0.58 -0.17 16.03
C SER A 67 0.70 -1.34 17.01
N CYS A 68 1.53 -2.37 16.75
CA CYS A 68 1.74 -3.46 17.73
C CYS A 68 3.20 -3.85 17.98
N ARG A 69 4.20 -3.02 17.60
CA ARG A 69 5.63 -3.31 17.86
C ARG A 69 6.24 -2.41 18.93
N SER A 70 5.49 -2.16 20.01
CA SER A 70 6.02 -1.60 21.26
C SER A 70 5.32 -2.25 22.47
N ALA A 71 5.68 -3.49 22.74
CA ALA A 71 5.58 -4.12 24.06
C ALA A 71 6.59 -5.28 24.08
N ALA A 72 7.86 -4.92 24.25
CA ALA A 72 8.89 -5.81 24.76
C ALA A 72 9.01 -5.56 26.27
#